data_AF-A0A2H3IB60-F1
#
_entry.id   AF-A0A2H3IB60-F1
#
_cell.length_a   1.000
_cell.length_b   1.000
_cell.length_c   1.000
_cell.angle_alpha   90.00
_cell.angle_beta   90.00
_cell.angle_gamma   90.00
#
_symmetry.space_group_name_H-M   'P 1'
#
loop_
_entity.id
_entity.type
_entity.pdbx_description
1 polymer ?
#
loop_
_entity_poly.entity_id
_entity_poly.type
_entity_poly.pdbx_seq_one_letter_code
_entity_poly.pdbx_strand_id
1 'polypeptide(L)'
;MWLTSYLMNRRVRAYVHRPDQYKRVIATVYVRRWFDFPPLRRRDVSYEMLRRGLATVYEAKSGVEFGGTENERKYREAETLAKSRRQGLWKDFGKKGGMDFESPREYKTRMQSLDTSAAESPSAASLTEKSPGLVSSLFRRVWPFGTKKDGK
;
A
#
# COMPACT_ATOMS: atom_id res chain seq x y z
N MET A 1 -21.96 -2.70 -8.50
CA MET A 1 -20.94 -1.64 -8.72
C MET A 1 -21.48 -0.31 -8.19
N TRP A 2 -20.83 0.33 -7.22
CA TRP A 2 -21.25 1.66 -6.73
C TRP A 2 -20.44 2.80 -7.36
N LEU A 3 -19.10 2.70 -7.34
CA LEU A 3 -18.22 3.79 -7.79
C LEU A 3 -18.45 4.15 -9.27
N THR A 4 -18.68 3.15 -10.12
CA THR A 4 -18.94 3.32 -11.56
C THR A 4 -20.19 4.17 -11.81
N SER A 5 -21.34 3.83 -11.22
CA SER A 5 -22.58 4.62 -11.36
C SER A 5 -22.56 5.95 -10.59
N TYR A 6 -21.64 6.09 -9.63
CA TYR A 6 -21.38 7.36 -8.97
C TYR A 6 -20.53 8.33 -9.81
N LEU A 7 -19.57 7.84 -10.62
CA LEU A 7 -18.65 8.69 -11.40
C LEU A 7 -19.01 8.84 -12.89
N MET A 8 -19.57 7.81 -13.53
CA MET A 8 -19.88 7.85 -14.97
C MET A 8 -20.80 9.03 -15.34
N ASN A 9 -20.48 9.66 -16.47
CA ASN A 9 -21.18 10.82 -17.02
C ASN A 9 -21.26 12.04 -16.07
N ARG A 10 -20.35 12.19 -15.10
CA ARG A 10 -20.28 13.36 -14.21
C ARG A 10 -19.00 14.17 -14.40
N ARG A 11 -19.09 15.48 -14.13
CA ARG A 11 -17.91 16.36 -14.02
C ARG A 11 -17.25 16.17 -12.64
N VAL A 12 -15.97 15.85 -12.66
CA VAL A 12 -15.15 15.50 -11.49
C VAL A 12 -13.96 16.46 -11.40
N ARG A 13 -13.51 16.81 -10.19
CA ARG A 13 -12.25 17.51 -9.93
C ARG A 13 -11.35 16.64 -9.06
N ALA A 14 -10.24 16.18 -9.62
CA ALA A 14 -9.17 15.54 -8.86
C ALA A 14 -8.15 16.60 -8.42
N TYR A 15 -7.72 16.52 -7.16
CA TYR A 15 -6.60 17.30 -6.62
C TYR A 15 -5.42 16.35 -6.46
N VAL A 16 -4.41 16.52 -7.31
CA VAL A 16 -3.20 15.69 -7.33
C VAL A 16 -2.30 16.07 -6.15
N HIS A 17 -1.90 15.07 -5.37
CA HIS A 17 -0.95 15.24 -4.26
C HIS A 17 0.46 14.81 -4.67
N ARG A 18 0.60 13.59 -5.21
CA ARG A 18 1.92 12.98 -5.44
C ARG A 18 1.91 11.91 -6.54
N PRO A 19 2.93 11.85 -7.42
CA PRO A 19 3.18 10.70 -8.27
C PRO A 19 3.85 9.55 -7.49
N ASP A 20 3.39 8.33 -7.75
CA ASP A 20 3.92 7.06 -7.24
C ASP A 20 4.99 6.49 -8.20
N GLN A 21 5.84 5.59 -7.69
CA GLN A 21 6.97 4.99 -8.41
C GLN A 21 6.59 4.32 -9.74
N TYR A 22 5.35 3.83 -9.85
CA TYR A 22 4.79 3.22 -11.06
C TYR A 22 4.15 4.24 -12.02
N LYS A 23 4.52 5.53 -11.93
CA LYS A 23 3.92 6.67 -12.67
C LYS A 23 2.40 6.85 -12.45
N ARG A 24 1.86 6.24 -11.40
CA ARG A 24 0.46 6.42 -10.95
C ARG A 24 0.35 7.72 -10.15
N VAL A 25 -0.86 8.24 -9.97
CA VAL A 25 -1.09 9.53 -9.29
C VAL A 25 -2.01 9.36 -8.09
N ILE A 26 -1.56 9.80 -6.92
CA ILE A 26 -2.36 9.88 -5.69
C ILE A 26 -3.11 11.22 -5.70
N ALA A 27 -4.44 11.18 -5.56
CA ALA A 27 -5.30 12.36 -5.64
C ALA A 27 -6.57 12.24 -4.80
N THR A 28 -7.03 13.34 -4.19
CA THR A 28 -8.38 13.42 -3.61
C THR A 28 -9.38 13.83 -4.68
N VAL A 29 -10.49 13.10 -4.80
CA VAL A 29 -11.45 13.23 -5.91
C VAL A 29 -12.77 13.81 -5.41
N TYR A 30 -13.22 14.91 -6.00
CA TYR A 30 -14.50 15.57 -5.69
C TYR A 30 -15.46 15.54 -6.87
N VAL A 31 -16.69 15.10 -6.61
CA VAL A 31 -17.82 15.21 -7.53
C VAL A 31 -18.63 16.46 -7.18
N ARG A 32 -19.05 17.21 -8.21
CA ARG A 32 -20.03 18.30 -8.07
C ARG A 32 -21.33 17.86 -8.73
N ARG A 33 -22.41 17.73 -7.95
CA ARG A 33 -23.76 17.49 -8.49
C ARG A 33 -24.46 18.84 -8.68
N TRP A 34 -25.20 18.99 -9.78
CA TRP A 34 -25.99 20.20 -10.04
C TRP A 34 -27.37 20.12 -9.34
N PHE A 35 -27.93 18.91 -9.26
CA PHE A 35 -29.23 18.58 -8.67
C PHE A 35 -29.20 18.26 -7.15
N ASP A 36 -28.06 18.38 -6.47
CA ASP A 36 -28.07 18.41 -5.00
C ASP A 36 -28.40 19.84 -4.57
N PHE A 37 -29.46 20.03 -3.77
CA PHE A 37 -29.77 21.30 -3.10
C PHE A 37 -29.12 21.26 -1.69
N PRO A 38 -28.31 22.27 -1.26
CA PRO A 38 -27.92 23.47 -2.00
C PRO A 38 -26.94 23.17 -3.15
N PRO A 39 -27.07 23.88 -4.29
CA PRO A 39 -26.23 23.66 -5.46
C PRO A 39 -24.75 23.93 -5.15
N LEU A 40 -23.87 23.40 -6.00
CA LEU A 40 -22.40 23.45 -5.89
C LEU A 40 -21.75 22.66 -4.74
N ARG A 41 -22.49 22.01 -3.82
CA ARG A 41 -21.89 21.22 -2.73
C ARG A 41 -20.90 20.18 -3.27
N ARG A 42 -19.62 20.32 -2.91
CA ARG A 42 -18.55 19.40 -3.31
C ARG A 42 -18.67 18.13 -2.48
N ARG A 43 -18.78 16.96 -3.13
CA ARG A 43 -18.79 15.65 -2.48
C ARG A 43 -17.47 14.93 -2.73
N ASP A 44 -16.74 14.68 -1.65
CA ASP A 44 -15.53 13.87 -1.61
C ASP A 44 -15.88 12.38 -1.83
N VAL A 45 -15.30 11.76 -2.85
CA VAL A 45 -15.55 10.37 -3.24
C VAL A 45 -15.04 9.39 -2.18
N SER A 46 -13.85 9.63 -1.64
CA SER A 46 -13.19 8.76 -0.66
C SER A 46 -14.00 8.71 0.63
N TYR A 47 -14.46 9.87 1.11
CA TYR A 47 -15.37 9.96 2.25
C TYR A 47 -16.73 9.28 1.98
N GLU A 48 -17.31 9.43 0.78
CA GLU A 48 -18.55 8.75 0.40
C GLU A 48 -18.41 7.21 0.29
N MET A 49 -17.22 6.69 -0.05
CA MET A 49 -16.93 5.25 -0.02
C MET A 49 -16.74 4.71 1.39
N LEU A 50 -15.91 5.38 2.21
CA LEU A 50 -15.64 5.01 3.61
C LEU A 50 -16.94 4.98 4.41
N ARG A 51 -17.77 6.04 4.34
CA ARG A 51 -19.05 6.16 5.05
C ARG A 51 -20.04 5.04 4.74
N ARG A 52 -19.94 4.38 3.57
CA ARG A 52 -20.77 3.22 3.16
C ARG A 52 -20.12 1.87 3.45
N GLY A 53 -18.91 1.85 4.02
CA GLY A 53 -18.11 0.63 4.22
C GLY A 53 -17.67 -0.03 2.91
N LEU A 54 -17.43 0.75 1.85
CA LEU A 54 -16.97 0.25 0.55
C LEU A 54 -15.44 0.33 0.38
N ALA A 55 -14.74 0.85 1.37
CA ALA A 55 -13.29 1.01 1.41
C ALA A 55 -12.80 0.95 2.86
N THR A 56 -11.50 0.76 3.03
CA THR A 56 -10.77 0.96 4.29
C THR A 56 -9.81 2.14 4.14
N VAL A 57 -9.34 2.73 5.25
CA VAL A 57 -8.24 3.70 5.24
C VAL A 57 -6.93 2.99 4.90
N TYR A 58 -5.98 3.69 4.26
CA TYR A 58 -4.69 3.11 3.86
C TYR A 58 -3.56 3.63 4.75
N GLU A 59 -3.02 2.75 5.60
CA GLU A 59 -2.10 3.11 6.68
C GLU A 59 -0.65 2.68 6.39
N ALA A 60 -0.07 3.03 5.23
CA ALA A 60 1.26 2.55 4.83
C ALA A 60 2.39 2.90 5.83
N LYS A 61 3.47 2.10 5.79
CA LYS A 61 4.69 2.33 6.59
C LYS A 61 5.38 3.67 6.25
N SER A 62 5.13 4.24 5.08
CA SER A 62 5.60 5.57 4.66
C SER A 62 4.78 6.12 3.47
N GLY A 63 4.83 7.44 3.25
CA GLY A 63 4.36 8.08 2.01
C GLY A 63 2.86 8.16 1.77
N VAL A 64 2.02 8.13 2.82
CA VAL A 64 0.56 8.29 2.67
C VAL A 64 0.18 9.77 2.56
N GLU A 65 -0.37 10.17 1.40
CA GLU A 65 -0.78 11.54 1.14
C GLU A 65 -2.30 11.68 1.03
N PHE A 66 -2.95 12.21 2.06
CA PHE A 66 -4.39 12.49 2.08
C PHE A 66 -4.77 13.92 1.66
N GLY A 67 -3.78 14.78 1.39
CA GLY A 67 -3.99 16.21 1.17
C GLY A 67 -4.32 16.95 2.48
N GLY A 68 -3.48 16.76 3.50
CA GLY A 68 -3.61 17.39 4.82
C GLY A 68 -4.18 16.48 5.92
N THR A 69 -3.74 16.73 7.16
CA THR A 69 -4.08 15.98 8.37
C THR A 69 -5.57 16.01 8.73
N GLU A 70 -6.27 17.09 8.38
CA GLU A 70 -7.73 17.18 8.56
C GLU A 70 -8.49 16.13 7.74
N ASN A 71 -8.06 15.89 6.49
CA ASN A 71 -8.68 14.89 5.62
C ASN A 71 -8.38 13.48 6.13
N GLU A 72 -7.16 13.21 6.60
CA GLU A 72 -6.80 11.95 7.27
C GLU A 72 -7.69 11.66 8.48
N ARG A 73 -7.85 12.63 9.40
CA ARG A 73 -8.70 12.47 10.59
C ARG A 73 -10.16 12.19 10.20
N LYS A 74 -10.70 12.98 9.28
CA LYS A 74 -12.04 12.81 8.68
C LYS A 74 -12.25 11.47 8.00
N TYR A 75 -11.20 10.86 7.41
CA TYR A 75 -11.27 9.52 6.84
C TYR A 75 -11.28 8.43 7.93
N ARG A 76 -10.46 8.56 9.00
CA ARG A 76 -10.54 7.66 10.16
C ARG A 76 -11.90 7.73 10.85
N GLU A 77 -12.43 8.94 11.08
CA GLU A 77 -13.78 9.18 11.58
C GLU A 77 -14.87 8.53 10.70
N ALA A 78 -14.74 8.64 9.37
CA ALA A 78 -15.68 8.01 8.44
C ALA A 78 -15.65 6.46 8.52
N GLU A 79 -14.48 5.87 8.75
CA GLU A 79 -14.31 4.43 8.88
C GLU A 79 -14.81 3.90 10.23
N THR A 80 -14.53 4.57 11.36
CA THR A 80 -15.08 4.16 12.67
C THR A 80 -16.61 4.27 12.70
N LEU A 81 -17.17 5.27 12.01
CA LEU A 81 -18.62 5.38 11.77
C LEU A 81 -19.17 4.26 10.86
N ALA A 82 -18.38 3.72 9.92
CA ALA A 82 -18.80 2.62 9.05
C ALA A 82 -18.69 1.25 9.76
N LYS A 83 -17.64 1.06 10.57
CA LYS A 83 -17.42 -0.08 11.48
C LYS A 83 -18.57 -0.20 12.49
N SER A 84 -18.85 0.87 13.25
CA SER A 84 -19.93 0.90 14.24
C SER A 84 -21.33 0.71 13.62
N ARG A 85 -21.58 1.29 12.43
CA ARG A 85 -22.84 1.10 11.68
C ARG A 85 -22.90 -0.18 10.84
N ARG A 86 -21.88 -1.05 10.91
CA ARG A 86 -21.82 -2.36 10.25
C ARG A 86 -22.15 -2.30 8.75
N GLN A 87 -21.65 -1.28 8.04
CA GLN A 87 -22.00 -1.04 6.63
C GLN A 87 -21.03 -1.71 5.67
N GLY A 88 -21.53 -2.12 4.49
CA GLY A 88 -20.72 -2.71 3.43
C GLY A 88 -19.88 -3.91 3.91
N LEU A 89 -18.55 -3.77 3.81
CA LEU A 89 -17.54 -4.71 4.28
C LEU A 89 -17.66 -5.02 5.79
N TRP A 90 -18.13 -4.06 6.59
CA TRP A 90 -18.18 -4.16 8.06
C TRP A 90 -19.44 -4.86 8.58
N LYS A 91 -20.28 -5.45 7.72
CA LYS A 91 -21.51 -6.16 8.13
C LYS A 91 -21.22 -7.31 9.10
N ASP A 92 -20.26 -8.17 8.75
CA ASP A 92 -19.99 -9.40 9.50
C ASP A 92 -18.97 -9.19 10.63
N PHE A 93 -18.20 -8.08 10.60
CA PHE A 93 -17.40 -7.58 11.74
C PHE A 93 -18.24 -7.54 13.02
N GLY A 94 -19.47 -7.03 12.93
CA GLY A 94 -20.42 -6.95 14.04
C GLY A 94 -21.15 -8.25 14.40
N LYS A 95 -21.04 -9.32 13.60
CA LYS A 95 -21.60 -10.65 13.94
C LYS A 95 -20.63 -11.51 14.75
N LYS A 96 -19.33 -11.36 14.50
CA LYS A 96 -18.25 -12.17 15.13
C LYS A 96 -17.41 -11.38 16.14
N GLY A 97 -17.92 -10.25 16.64
CA GLY A 97 -17.21 -9.41 17.63
C GLY A 97 -15.84 -8.89 17.17
N GLY A 98 -15.58 -8.86 15.85
CA GLY A 98 -14.27 -8.57 15.26
C GLY A 98 -13.24 -9.71 15.29
N MET A 99 -13.43 -10.79 16.08
CA MET A 99 -12.40 -11.82 16.32
C MET A 99 -11.91 -12.54 15.04
N ASP A 100 -12.83 -12.89 14.14
CA ASP A 100 -12.48 -13.54 12.86
C ASP A 100 -12.33 -12.54 11.70
N PHE A 101 -12.48 -11.24 11.94
CA PHE A 101 -12.35 -10.24 10.87
C PHE A 101 -10.89 -9.84 10.71
N GLU A 102 -10.18 -10.56 9.87
CA GLU A 102 -8.88 -10.14 9.38
C GLU A 102 -9.05 -9.17 8.19
N SER A 103 -8.46 -7.97 8.29
CA SER A 103 -8.42 -7.08 7.13
C SER A 103 -7.47 -7.63 6.04
N PRO A 104 -7.69 -7.29 4.76
CA PRO A 104 -6.77 -7.65 3.67
C PRO A 104 -5.33 -7.12 3.84
N ARG A 105 -5.09 -6.26 4.84
CA ARG A 105 -3.76 -5.77 5.22
C ARG A 105 -3.12 -6.63 6.30
N GLU A 106 -3.86 -7.01 7.33
CA GLU A 106 -3.38 -7.93 8.37
C GLU A 106 -3.01 -9.28 7.74
N TYR A 107 -3.85 -9.80 6.84
CA TYR A 107 -3.55 -11.02 6.08
C TYR A 107 -2.22 -10.94 5.32
N LYS A 108 -2.02 -9.86 4.56
CA LYS A 108 -0.75 -9.62 3.84
C LYS A 108 0.43 -9.40 4.78
N THR A 109 0.21 -8.84 5.97
CA THR A 109 1.25 -8.64 6.98
C THR A 109 1.65 -9.97 7.61
N ARG A 110 0.68 -10.85 7.94
CA ARG A 110 0.92 -12.20 8.44
C ARG A 110 1.67 -13.03 7.40
N MET A 111 1.20 -13.07 6.15
CA MET A 111 1.89 -13.79 5.07
C MET A 111 3.32 -13.28 4.87
N GLN A 112 3.52 -11.95 4.77
CA GLN A 112 4.87 -11.37 4.65
C GLN A 112 5.77 -11.72 5.85
N SER A 113 5.26 -11.78 7.08
CA SER A 113 6.04 -12.22 8.24
C SER A 113 6.41 -13.71 8.16
N LEU A 114 5.49 -14.58 7.73
CA LEU A 114 5.75 -16.01 7.54
C LEU A 114 6.79 -16.24 6.43
N ASP A 115 6.69 -15.54 5.31
CA ASP A 115 7.66 -15.58 4.21
C ASP A 115 9.06 -15.14 4.68
N THR A 116 9.13 -14.12 5.54
CA THR A 116 10.39 -13.62 6.12
C THR A 116 10.99 -14.64 7.09
N SER A 117 10.20 -15.17 8.02
CA SER A 117 10.68 -16.19 8.99
C SER A 117 11.09 -17.50 8.32
N ALA A 118 10.45 -17.88 7.20
CA ALA A 118 10.87 -19.02 6.39
C ALA A 118 12.21 -18.76 5.69
N ALA A 119 12.42 -17.55 5.15
CA ALA A 119 13.68 -17.17 4.50
C ALA A 119 14.88 -17.08 5.47
N GLU A 120 14.64 -16.74 6.74
CA GLU A 120 15.67 -16.71 7.80
C GLU A 120 16.04 -18.11 8.33
N SER A 121 15.28 -19.15 7.97
CA SER A 121 15.37 -20.52 8.53
C SER A 121 16.16 -21.58 7.73
N PRO A 122 17.19 -21.27 6.91
CA PRO A 122 18.12 -22.30 6.41
C PRO A 122 19.62 -21.99 6.63
N SER A 123 20.03 -21.51 7.82
CA SER A 123 21.45 -21.22 8.13
C SER A 123 21.97 -21.73 9.50
N ALA A 124 21.11 -22.36 10.31
CA ALA A 124 21.45 -22.78 11.68
C ALA A 124 21.98 -24.24 11.79
N ALA A 125 22.30 -24.90 10.68
CA ALA A 125 22.50 -26.36 10.61
C ALA A 125 23.80 -26.78 9.87
N SER A 126 24.95 -26.22 10.27
CA SER A 126 26.28 -26.66 9.78
C SER A 126 27.37 -26.53 10.84
N LEU A 127 27.20 -27.20 11.99
CA LEU A 127 28.30 -27.46 12.91
C LEU A 127 29.19 -28.58 12.35
N THR A 128 30.32 -28.21 11.73
CA THR A 128 31.44 -29.14 11.51
C THR A 128 32.78 -28.41 11.54
N GLU A 129 33.42 -28.50 12.71
CA GLU A 129 34.87 -28.47 12.97
C GLU A 129 35.79 -27.50 12.21
N LYS A 130 36.35 -26.53 12.96
CA LYS A 130 37.63 -25.91 12.62
C LYS A 130 38.79 -26.86 12.99
N SER A 131 39.67 -27.15 12.05
CA SER A 131 41.06 -27.53 12.34
C SER A 131 42.01 -26.96 11.26
N PRO A 132 43.30 -26.70 11.57
CA PRO A 132 44.14 -25.81 10.75
C PRO A 132 45.26 -26.53 9.98
N GLY A 133 45.65 -25.99 8.82
CA GLY A 133 46.98 -26.27 8.25
C GLY A 133 47.10 -26.23 6.72
N LEU A 134 48.02 -25.38 6.25
CA LEU A 134 48.91 -25.60 5.10
C LEU A 134 48.42 -26.47 3.92
N VAL A 135 47.98 -25.81 2.84
CA VAL A 135 48.49 -26.18 1.51
C VAL A 135 48.84 -24.95 0.69
N SER A 136 50.00 -25.04 0.02
CA SER A 136 50.60 -24.17 -0.98
C SER A 136 49.76 -23.05 -1.61
N SER A 137 50.29 -21.84 -1.51
CA SER A 137 50.18 -20.82 -2.56
C SER A 137 50.58 -21.36 -3.94
N LEU A 138 49.72 -21.25 -4.96
CA LEU A 138 50.10 -21.21 -6.38
C LEU A 138 48.87 -20.94 -7.28
N PHE A 139 48.56 -19.66 -7.59
CA PHE A 139 47.90 -19.26 -8.85
C PHE A 139 47.99 -17.74 -9.09
N ARG A 140 49.19 -17.24 -9.41
CA ARG A 140 49.36 -15.93 -10.04
C ARG A 140 49.16 -16.03 -11.56
N ARG A 141 47.99 -15.63 -12.06
CA ARG A 141 47.77 -15.11 -13.42
C ARG A 141 46.87 -13.87 -13.26
N VAL A 142 47.40 -12.66 -13.15
CA VAL A 142 48.14 -11.91 -14.19
C VAL A 142 47.33 -11.86 -15.48
N TRP A 143 46.48 -10.84 -15.59
CA TRP A 143 45.81 -10.42 -16.81
C TRP A 143 46.33 -9.02 -17.18
N PRO A 144 46.95 -8.81 -18.35
CA PRO A 144 47.58 -7.54 -18.70
C PRO A 144 46.58 -6.49 -19.21
N PHE A 145 46.98 -5.22 -19.09
CA PHE A 145 46.35 -4.08 -19.76
C PHE A 145 46.53 -4.15 -21.29
N GLY A 146 45.57 -3.63 -22.05
CA GLY A 146 45.71 -3.29 -23.47
C GLY A 146 45.09 -1.92 -23.76
N THR A 147 45.83 -1.03 -24.42
CA THR A 147 45.40 0.34 -24.80
C THR A 147 45.96 0.74 -26.17
N LYS A 148 45.39 1.79 -26.82
CA LYS A 148 45.63 2.24 -28.23
C LYS A 148 45.11 1.24 -29.28
N LYS A 149 44.79 1.56 -30.55
CA LYS A 149 44.65 2.78 -31.40
C LYS A 149 43.57 2.43 -32.47
N ASP A 150 42.98 3.24 -33.36
CA ASP A 150 43.07 4.63 -33.85
C ASP A 150 41.64 5.06 -34.32
N GLY A 151 41.32 6.22 -34.93
CA GLY A 151 42.09 7.39 -35.36
C GLY A 151 41.83 7.82 -36.82
N LYS A 152 40.92 8.77 -37.05
CA LYS A 152 40.87 9.68 -38.22
C LYS A 152 40.06 10.93 -37.90
#